data_AF-A0A2S4ZT64-F1
#
_entry.id   AF-A0A2S4ZT64-F1
#
_cell.length_a   1.000
_cell.length_b   1.000
_cell.length_c   1.000
_cell.angle_alpha   90.00
_cell.angle_beta   90.00
_cell.angle_gamma   90.00
#
_symmetry.space_group_name_H-M   'P 1'
#
loop_
_entity.id
_entity.type
_entity.pdbx_description
1 polymer ?
#
loop_
_entity_poly.entity_id
_entity_poly.type
_entity_poly.pdbx_seq_one_letter_code
_entity_poly.pdbx_strand_id
1 'polypeptide(L)'
;MCDAVRARIGTDCTWARNLPGVLAAVGLTAVGVEASASSVGPGPMGRFWQLSAEQLRSDLLGSFGVSAAELEQFLTQVGSGELIDLCLGTVAAWGRAPSRPVVA
;
A
#
# COMPACT_ATOMS: atom_id res chain seq x y z
N MET A 1 -0.24 6.57 9.25
CA MET A 1 -0.61 5.14 9.07
C MET A 1 0.53 4.31 8.46
N CYS A 2 1.14 4.71 7.33
CA CYS A 2 2.27 3.97 6.73
C CYS A 2 3.41 3.68 7.72
N ASP A 3 3.80 4.66 8.53
CA ASP A 3 4.86 4.47 9.54
C ASP A 3 4.47 3.44 10.62
N ALA A 4 3.19 3.40 11.01
CA ALA A 4 2.68 2.42 11.97
C ALA A 4 2.75 0.99 11.44
N VAL A 5 2.36 0.81 10.18
CA VAL A 5 2.43 -0.49 9.49
C VAL A 5 3.89 -0.91 9.30
N ARG A 6 4.77 0.02 8.90
CA ARG A 6 6.21 -0.23 8.78
C ARG A 6 6.80 -0.68 10.12
N ALA A 7 6.47 -0.01 11.21
CA ALA A 7 7.00 -0.34 12.53
C ALA A 7 6.47 -1.68 13.08
N ARG A 8 5.17 -1.99 12.94
CA ARG A 8 4.59 -3.24 13.46
C ARG A 8 4.88 -4.47 12.60
N ILE A 9 4.83 -4.31 11.28
CA ILE A 9 4.83 -5.44 10.33
C ILE A 9 6.16 -5.53 9.58
N GLY A 10 7.00 -4.48 9.63
CA GLY A 10 8.26 -4.43 8.90
C GLY A 10 8.11 -4.16 7.40
N THR A 11 6.94 -3.70 6.95
CA THR A 11 6.71 -3.47 5.52
C THR A 11 7.47 -2.25 5.00
N ASP A 12 8.10 -2.37 3.84
CA ASP A 12 8.70 -1.22 3.14
C ASP A 12 7.66 -0.55 2.23
N CYS A 13 7.05 0.55 2.66
CA CYS A 13 6.06 1.25 1.83
C CYS A 13 6.63 1.86 0.53
N THR A 14 7.94 1.79 0.28
CA THR A 14 8.58 2.33 -0.94
C THR A 14 8.89 1.28 -1.99
N TRP A 15 8.86 -0.02 -1.66
CA TRP A 15 9.30 -1.10 -2.57
C TRP A 15 8.54 -1.08 -3.89
N ALA A 16 7.22 -0.81 -3.85
CA ALA A 16 6.32 -0.96 -4.99
C ALA A 16 6.70 -0.07 -6.18
N ARG A 17 7.12 1.17 -5.93
CA ARG A 17 7.51 2.11 -6.99
C ARG A 17 8.81 1.73 -7.70
N ASN A 18 9.66 0.96 -7.01
CA ASN A 18 10.97 0.54 -7.52
C ASN A 18 10.95 -0.86 -8.12
N LEU A 19 9.89 -1.65 -7.90
CA LEU A 19 9.86 -3.06 -8.31
C LEU A 19 10.21 -3.28 -9.79
N PRO A 20 9.68 -2.52 -10.77
CA PRO A 20 10.05 -2.74 -12.18
C PRO A 20 11.55 -2.55 -12.43
N GLY A 21 12.17 -1.55 -11.80
CA GLY A 21 13.61 -1.31 -11.88
C GLY A 21 14.42 -2.44 -11.26
N VAL A 22 13.97 -2.99 -10.13
CA VAL A 22 14.60 -4.15 -9.48
C VAL A 22 14.56 -5.38 -10.40
N LEU A 23 13.42 -5.64 -11.07
CA LEU A 23 13.30 -6.76 -12.01
C LEU A 23 14.29 -6.62 -13.19
N ALA A 24 14.42 -5.41 -13.75
CA ALA A 24 15.40 -5.15 -14.80
C ALA A 24 16.85 -5.33 -14.29
N ALA A 25 17.15 -4.86 -13.08
CA ALA A 25 18.49 -4.92 -12.49
C ALA A 25 18.98 -6.36 -12.25
N VAL A 26 18.07 -7.30 -12.00
CA VAL A 26 18.41 -8.74 -11.85
C VAL A 26 18.45 -9.50 -13.18
N GLY A 27 18.38 -8.80 -14.31
CA GLY A 27 18.55 -9.37 -15.64
C GLY A 27 17.27 -9.91 -16.28
N LEU A 28 16.09 -9.65 -15.70
CA LEU A 28 14.84 -9.94 -16.40
C LEU A 28 14.64 -8.98 -17.57
N THR A 29 14.11 -9.53 -18.66
CA THR A 29 13.85 -8.81 -19.90
C THR A 29 12.36 -8.61 -20.11
N ALA A 30 11.97 -7.68 -21.00
CA ALA A 30 10.58 -7.37 -21.29
C ALA A 30 9.75 -7.10 -20.02
N VAL A 31 10.28 -6.24 -19.16
CA VAL A 31 9.64 -5.88 -17.89
C VAL A 31 8.34 -5.12 -18.16
N GLY A 32 7.24 -5.61 -17.60
CA GLY A 32 5.94 -4.97 -17.59
C GLY A 32 5.55 -4.55 -16.17
N VAL A 33 4.67 -3.56 -16.08
CA VAL A 33 4.09 -3.10 -14.82
C VAL A 33 2.64 -2.72 -15.03
N GLU A 34 1.80 -3.08 -14.06
CA GLU A 34 0.44 -2.61 -13.92
C GLU A 34 0.26 -2.04 -12.53
N ALA A 35 -0.42 -0.89 -12.44
CA ALA A 35 -0.73 -0.26 -11.18
C ALA A 35 -2.19 0.19 -11.19
N SER A 36 -2.85 0.02 -10.05
CA SER A 36 -4.19 0.53 -9.81
C SER A 36 -4.25 1.16 -8.42
N ALA A 37 -5.04 2.22 -8.28
CA ALA A 37 -5.30 2.86 -7.00
C ALA A 37 -6.78 2.73 -6.70
N SER A 38 -7.10 2.20 -5.52
CA SER A 38 -8.49 2.18 -5.06
C SER A 38 -8.86 3.53 -4.46
N SER A 39 -10.12 3.95 -4.57
CA SER A 39 -10.61 5.07 -3.78
C SER A 39 -10.80 4.69 -2.32
N VAL A 40 -10.62 5.64 -1.43
CA VAL A 40 -11.14 5.59 -0.06
C VAL A 40 -12.46 6.37 -0.03
N GLY A 41 -13.42 5.86 0.73
CA GLY A 41 -14.80 6.35 0.74
C GLY A 41 -15.79 5.21 0.95
N PRO A 42 -17.08 5.38 0.59
CA PRO A 42 -18.09 4.37 0.83
C PRO A 42 -17.83 3.13 -0.05
N GLY A 43 -17.52 2.00 0.57
CA GLY A 43 -17.22 0.75 -0.12
C GLY A 43 -16.28 -0.17 0.66
N PRO A 44 -15.89 -1.32 0.06
CA PRO A 44 -15.02 -2.30 0.73
C PRO A 44 -13.69 -1.73 1.22
N MET A 45 -13.09 -0.79 0.48
CA MET A 45 -11.84 -0.14 0.89
C MET A 45 -12.01 0.82 2.05
N GLY A 46 -13.08 1.62 2.11
CA GLY A 46 -13.38 2.40 3.31
C GLY A 46 -13.51 1.52 4.55
N ARG A 47 -14.25 0.41 4.43
CA ARG A 47 -14.39 -0.57 5.53
C ARG A 47 -13.05 -1.17 5.95
N PHE A 48 -12.20 -1.54 5.00
CA PHE A 48 -10.85 -2.04 5.27
C PHE A 48 -10.04 -1.04 6.11
N TRP A 49 -10.13 0.25 5.79
CA TRP A 49 -9.40 1.28 6.50
C TRP A 49 -9.95 1.58 7.90
N GLN A 50 -11.27 1.54 8.08
CA GLN A 50 -11.87 1.63 9.42
C GLN A 50 -11.33 0.54 10.33
N LEU A 51 -11.41 -0.73 9.88
CA LEU A 51 -10.91 -1.87 10.64
C LEU A 51 -9.40 -1.77 10.91
N SER A 52 -8.62 -1.30 9.93
CA SER A 52 -7.18 -1.09 10.09
C SER A 52 -6.86 -0.02 11.14
N ALA A 53 -7.60 1.09 11.14
CA ALA A 53 -7.44 2.17 12.11
C ALA A 53 -7.87 1.74 13.52
N GLU A 54 -8.95 0.97 13.64
CA GLU A 54 -9.38 0.36 14.90
C GLU A 54 -8.33 -0.59 15.46
N GLN A 55 -7.78 -1.49 14.62
CA GLN A 55 -6.75 -2.45 15.03
C GLN A 55 -5.44 -1.78 15.45
N LEU A 56 -5.10 -0.64 14.84
CA LEU A 56 -3.88 0.12 15.13
C LEU A 56 -4.10 1.25 16.14
N ARG A 57 -5.31 1.41 16.72
CA ARG A 57 -5.68 2.56 17.57
C ARG A 57 -4.65 2.87 18.65
N SER A 58 -4.21 1.86 19.42
CA SER A 58 -3.24 2.08 20.51
C SER A 58 -1.92 2.65 20.01
N ASP A 59 -1.43 2.16 18.88
CA ASP A 59 -0.17 2.57 18.31
C ASP A 59 -0.27 3.97 17.68
N LEU A 60 -1.38 4.24 16.98
CA LEU A 60 -1.65 5.54 16.38
C LEU A 60 -1.68 6.65 17.45
N LEU A 61 -2.38 6.40 18.56
CA LEU A 61 -2.50 7.33 19.68
C LEU A 61 -1.22 7.46 20.51
N GLY A 62 -0.44 6.37 20.63
CA GLY A 62 0.74 6.34 21.49
C GLY A 62 2.04 6.74 20.80
N SER A 63 2.32 6.16 19.64
CA SER A 63 3.66 6.13 19.04
C SER A 63 3.75 6.90 17.72
N PHE A 64 2.62 7.18 17.06
CA PHE A 64 2.59 7.80 15.73
C PHE A 64 1.98 9.20 15.69
N GLY A 65 1.75 9.81 16.85
CA GLY A 65 1.35 11.21 16.96
C GLY A 65 -0.04 11.53 16.43
N VAL A 66 -0.90 10.53 16.24
CA VAL A 66 -2.29 10.74 15.84
C VAL A 66 -3.11 11.02 17.10
N SER A 67 -3.82 12.14 17.13
CA SER A 67 -4.71 12.47 18.24
C SER A 67 -6.00 11.64 18.20
N ALA A 68 -6.68 11.53 19.34
CA ALA A 68 -7.99 10.91 19.40
C ALA A 68 -9.00 11.61 18.49
N ALA A 69 -8.94 12.95 18.40
CA ALA A 69 -9.82 13.72 17.54
C ALA A 69 -9.59 13.43 16.05
N GLU A 70 -8.34 13.35 15.60
CA GLU A 70 -8.01 13.00 14.21
C GLU A 70 -8.46 11.58 13.86
N LEU A 71 -8.30 10.62 14.79
CA LEU A 71 -8.75 9.25 14.57
C LEU A 71 -10.28 9.15 14.45
N GLU A 72 -11.02 9.79 15.36
CA GLU A 72 -12.49 9.80 15.29
C GLU A 72 -13.00 10.53 14.03
N GLN A 73 -12.34 11.64 13.65
CA GLN A 73 -12.66 12.34 12.41
C GLN A 73 -12.46 11.43 11.19
N PHE A 74 -11.33 10.73 11.11
CA PHE A 74 -11.05 9.78 10.03
C PHE A 74 -12.11 8.68 9.94
N LEU A 75 -12.43 8.03 11.07
CA LEU A 75 -13.44 6.97 11.12
C LEU A 75 -14.82 7.45 10.66
N THR A 76 -15.18 8.68 11.05
CA THR A 76 -16.41 9.35 10.63
C THR A 76 -16.41 9.61 9.13
N GLN A 77 -15.35 10.22 8.58
CA GLN A 77 -15.27 10.60 7.16
C GLN A 77 -15.24 9.39 6.22
N VAL A 78 -14.53 8.33 6.60
CA VAL A 78 -14.50 7.09 5.83
C VAL A 78 -15.87 6.38 5.85
N GLY A 79 -16.60 6.49 6.97
CA GLY A 79 -17.92 5.87 7.14
C GLY A 79 -19.07 6.66 6.54
N SER A 80 -18.98 7.98 6.50
CA SER A 80 -20.03 8.86 5.94
C SER A 80 -20.07 8.85 4.41
N GLY A 81 -18.98 8.41 3.79
CA GLY A 81 -18.83 8.41 2.34
C GLY A 81 -18.51 9.78 1.74
N GLU A 82 -18.27 10.78 2.59
CA GLU A 82 -17.88 12.14 2.19
C GLU A 82 -16.39 12.24 1.85
N LEU A 83 -15.59 11.26 2.28
CA LEU A 83 -14.20 11.16 1.89
C LEU A 83 -14.11 10.62 0.45
N ILE A 84 -13.58 11.46 -0.44
CA ILE A 84 -13.22 11.11 -1.81
C ILE A 84 -11.73 11.34 -1.95
N ASP A 85 -10.94 10.28 -1.82
CA ASP A 85 -9.49 10.33 -2.01
C ASP A 85 -9.00 9.01 -2.64
N LEU A 86 -7.77 9.02 -3.14
CA LEU A 86 -7.06 7.80 -3.54
C LEU A 86 -6.43 7.13 -2.33
N CYS A 87 -6.29 5.82 -2.42
CA CYS A 87 -5.77 5.02 -1.33
C CYS A 87 -4.69 4.04 -1.76
N LEU A 88 -4.62 2.86 -1.11
CA LEU A 88 -3.64 1.83 -1.42
C LEU A 88 -3.52 1.62 -2.94
N GLY A 89 -2.32 1.91 -3.43
CA GLY A 89 -1.90 1.53 -4.77
C GLY A 89 -1.49 0.06 -4.74
N THR A 90 -2.08 -0.74 -5.61
CA THR A 90 -1.60 -2.09 -5.91
C THR A 90 -0.73 -2.05 -7.14
N VAL A 91 0.45 -2.66 -7.06
CA VAL A 91 1.41 -2.75 -8.16
C VAL A 91 1.72 -4.21 -8.44
N ALA A 92 1.61 -4.60 -9.70
CA ALA A 92 2.13 -5.85 -10.22
C ALA A 92 3.24 -5.54 -11.22
N ALA A 93 4.36 -6.25 -11.15
CA ALA A 93 5.41 -6.18 -12.16
C ALA A 93 5.91 -7.58 -12.50
N TRP A 94 6.29 -7.79 -13.75
CA TRP A 94 6.73 -9.08 -14.27
C TRP A 94 7.83 -8.89 -15.32
N GLY A 95 8.55 -9.96 -15.62
CA GLY A 95 9.56 -9.98 -16.68
C GLY A 95 9.84 -11.41 -17.12
N ARG A 96 10.56 -11.56 -18.23
CA ARG A 96 10.98 -12.85 -18.77
C ARG A 96 12.44 -13.11 -18.41
N ALA A 97 12.72 -14.30 -17.91
CA ALA A 97 14.09 -14.77 -17.78
C ALA A 97 14.78 -14.73 -19.16
N PRO A 98 16.06 -14.31 -19.23
CA PRO A 98 16.79 -14.35 -20.48
C PRO A 98 16.86 -15.80 -20.97
N SER A 99 16.71 -15.99 -22.28
CA SER A 99 16.86 -17.30 -22.90
C SER A 99 18.23 -17.87 -22.51
N ARG A 100 18.27 -19.02 -21.84
CA ARG A 100 19.54 -19.69 -21.61
C ARG A 100 20.14 -20.00 -22.99
N PRO A 101 21.39 -19.58 -23.28
CA PRO A 101 22.01 -19.95 -24.53
C PRO A 101 22.01 -21.48 -24.64
N VAL A 102 21.50 -22.00 -25.75
CA VAL A 102 21.69 -23.40 -26.10
C VAL A 102 23.17 -23.51 -26.44
N VAL A 103 23.95 -24.13 -25.54
CA VAL A 103 25.33 -24.49 -25.83
C VAL A 103 25.27 -25.61 -26.86
N ALA A 104 25.75 -25.32 -28.07
CA ALA A 104 25.88 -26.28 -29.16
C ALA A 104 27.07 -27.22 -28.92
#